data_AF-A0A0A8X2X4-F1
#
_entry.id   AF-A0A0A8X2X4-F1
#
_cell.length_a   1.000
_cell.length_b   1.000
_cell.length_c   1.000
_cell.angle_alpha   90.00
_cell.angle_beta   90.00
_cell.angle_gamma   90.00
#
_symmetry.space_group_name_H-M   'P 1'
#
loop_
_entity.id
_entity.type
_entity.pdbx_description
1 polymer ?
#
loop_
_entity_poly.entity_id
_entity_poly.type
_entity_poly.pdbx_seq_one_letter_code
_entity_poly.pdbx_strand_id
1 'polypeptide(L)'
;MVAGILLPVNEETEQVLDIKGNLMQALGGSAVLKDTLANDHSVESLYHLYGSLLQIIGNSMQAISGIIELQGGEGKNINTAGSWIQATGSIIEAVGSTIDYMDETG
;
A
#
# COMPACT_ATOMS: atom_id res chain seq x y z
N MET A 1 0.93 9.96 -4.62
CA MET A 1 2.06 10.82 -5.02
C MET A 1 1.52 12.09 -5.68
N VAL A 2 1.43 13.22 -4.97
CA VAL A 2 0.99 14.52 -5.53
C VAL A 2 2.20 15.44 -5.81
N ALA A 3 3.39 15.08 -5.32
CA ALA A 3 4.60 15.90 -5.44
C ALA A 3 5.19 15.96 -6.87
N GLY A 4 4.98 14.95 -7.70
CA GLY A 4 5.46 14.92 -9.10
C GLY A 4 4.67 15.83 -10.06
N ILE A 5 3.44 16.21 -9.72
CA ILE A 5 2.56 17.00 -10.61
C ILE A 5 2.96 18.50 -10.65
N LEU A 6 3.78 18.98 -9.70
CA LEU A 6 4.07 20.41 -9.52
C LEU A 6 5.54 20.82 -9.68
N LEU A 7 6.46 19.88 -9.88
CA LEU A 7 7.89 20.18 -10.04
C LEU A 7 8.41 19.53 -11.33
N PRO A 8 9.08 20.27 -12.23
CA PRO A 8 9.77 19.68 -13.37
C PRO A 8 11.01 18.92 -12.87
N VAL A 9 10.80 17.68 -12.44
CA VAL A 9 11.85 16.74 -12.03
C VAL A 9 12.13 15.78 -13.19
N ASN A 10 13.36 15.28 -13.28
CA ASN A 10 13.71 14.26 -14.28
C ASN A 10 13.14 12.87 -13.88
N GLU A 11 13.07 11.96 -14.85
CA GLU A 11 12.49 10.62 -14.68
C GLU A 11 13.16 9.82 -13.54
N GLU A 12 14.49 9.92 -13.41
CA GLU A 12 15.23 9.26 -12.32
C GLU A 12 14.80 9.79 -10.94
N THR A 13 14.64 11.11 -10.81
CA THR A 13 14.20 11.75 -9.56
C THR A 13 12.75 11.40 -9.25
N GLU A 14 11.88 11.34 -10.25
CA GLU A 14 10.49 10.89 -10.12
C GLU A 14 10.44 9.46 -9.57
N GLN A 15 11.21 8.55 -10.17
CA GLN A 15 11.27 7.15 -9.75
C GLN A 15 11.84 6.99 -8.33
N VAL A 16 12.88 7.75 -7.96
CA VAL A 16 13.40 7.79 -6.59
C VAL A 16 12.33 8.29 -5.61
N LEU A 17 11.54 9.27 -6.00
CA LEU A 17 10.47 9.80 -5.16
C LEU A 17 9.38 8.75 -4.96
N ASP A 18 8.98 8.04 -6.02
CA ASP A 18 7.99 6.95 -5.97
C ASP A 18 8.44 5.82 -5.03
N ILE A 19 9.69 5.38 -5.14
CA ILE A 19 10.27 4.38 -4.23
C ILE A 19 10.16 4.83 -2.78
N LYS A 20 10.53 6.09 -2.48
CA LYS A 20 10.45 6.65 -1.13
C LYS A 20 9.00 6.75 -0.64
N GLY A 21 8.08 7.14 -1.51
CA GLY A 21 6.65 7.21 -1.20
C GLY A 21 6.07 5.83 -0.86
N ASN A 22 6.40 4.82 -1.65
CA ASN A 22 5.97 3.44 -1.43
C ASN A 22 6.55 2.86 -0.14
N LEU A 23 7.85 3.10 0.12
CA LEU A 23 8.47 2.68 1.37
C LEU A 23 7.84 3.38 2.59
N MET A 24 7.57 4.68 2.51
CA MET A 24 6.90 5.44 3.58
C MET A 24 5.51 4.88 3.87
N GLN A 25 4.72 4.57 2.83
CA GLN A 25 3.39 3.97 2.98
C GLN A 25 3.47 2.58 3.62
N ALA A 26 4.42 1.75 3.20
CA ALA A 26 4.63 0.43 3.80
C ALA A 26 5.01 0.52 5.29
N LEU A 27 5.88 1.47 5.67
CA LEU A 27 6.25 1.73 7.06
C LEU A 27 5.07 2.26 7.89
N GLY A 28 4.32 3.21 7.33
CA GLY A 28 3.13 3.78 7.98
C GLY A 28 2.06 2.72 8.23
N GLY A 29 1.73 1.91 7.22
CA GLY A 29 0.78 0.80 7.36
C GLY A 29 1.24 -0.24 8.40
N SER A 30 2.54 -0.53 8.44
CA SER A 30 3.10 -1.47 9.43
C SER A 30 3.02 -0.95 10.88
N ALA A 31 2.99 0.37 11.08
CA ALA A 31 2.82 0.95 12.41
C ALA A 31 1.39 0.77 12.92
N VAL A 32 0.40 0.97 12.04
CA VAL A 32 -1.04 0.76 12.34
C VAL A 32 -1.33 -0.70 12.66
N LEU A 33 -0.64 -1.63 11.98
CA LEU A 33 -0.77 -3.07 12.21
C LEU A 33 -0.59 -3.50 13.67
N LYS A 34 0.37 -2.89 14.37
CA LYS A 34 0.67 -3.25 15.77
C LYS A 34 -0.47 -2.89 16.70
N ASP A 35 -1.17 -1.80 16.42
CA ASP A 35 -2.29 -1.34 17.22
C ASP A 35 -3.52 -2.23 17.00
N THR A 36 -3.82 -2.57 15.74
CA THR A 36 -4.91 -3.50 15.37
C THR A 36 -4.69 -4.89 15.97
N LEU A 37 -3.47 -5.42 15.93
CA LEU A 37 -3.14 -6.73 16.51
C LEU A 37 -3.24 -6.78 18.05
N ALA A 38 -3.05 -5.64 18.72
CA ALA A 38 -3.02 -5.59 20.18
C ALA A 38 -4.41 -5.39 20.81
N ASN A 39 -5.35 -4.78 20.09
CA ASN A 39 -6.52 -4.18 20.73
C ASN A 39 -7.88 -4.74 20.30
N ASP A 40 -8.02 -5.46 19.18
CA ASP A 40 -9.37 -5.82 18.70
C ASP A 40 -9.42 -7.11 17.85
N HIS A 41 -10.45 -7.92 18.08
CA HIS A 41 -10.76 -9.15 17.31
C HIS A 41 -12.12 -9.04 16.59
N SER A 42 -12.64 -7.82 16.41
CA SER A 42 -13.82 -7.57 15.59
C SER A 42 -13.62 -8.02 14.14
N VAL A 43 -14.72 -8.31 13.45
CA VAL A 43 -14.68 -8.69 12.03
C VAL A 43 -14.06 -7.54 11.23
N GLU A 44 -14.46 -6.29 11.47
CA GLU A 44 -13.87 -5.10 10.88
C GLU A 44 -12.33 -5.10 11.00
N SER A 45 -11.81 -5.23 12.23
CA SER A 45 -10.36 -5.23 12.50
C SER A 45 -9.61 -6.30 11.72
N LEU A 46 -10.21 -7.47 11.49
CA LEU A 46 -9.60 -8.52 10.65
C LEU A 46 -9.54 -8.12 9.17
N TYR A 47 -10.59 -7.52 8.62
CA TYR A 47 -10.57 -7.04 7.23
C TYR A 47 -9.58 -5.88 7.05
N HIS A 48 -9.53 -4.93 7.97
CA HIS A 48 -8.53 -3.86 7.96
C HIS A 48 -7.11 -4.41 8.09
N LEU A 49 -6.88 -5.39 8.97
CA LEU A 49 -5.61 -6.10 9.13
C LEU A 49 -5.15 -6.73 7.81
N TYR A 50 -5.98 -7.58 7.20
CA TYR A 50 -5.63 -8.27 5.96
C TYR A 50 -5.48 -7.30 4.78
N GLY A 51 -6.36 -6.31 4.68
CA GLY A 51 -6.31 -5.27 3.67
C GLY A 51 -5.01 -4.45 3.75
N SER A 52 -4.67 -4.00 4.95
CA SER A 52 -3.43 -3.25 5.22
C SER A 52 -2.19 -4.07 4.94
N LEU A 53 -2.15 -5.34 5.34
CA LEU A 53 -1.03 -6.25 5.04
C LEU A 53 -0.79 -6.38 3.54
N LEU A 54 -1.85 -6.58 2.74
CA LEU A 54 -1.73 -6.66 1.29
C LEU A 54 -1.24 -5.33 0.70
N GLN A 55 -1.75 -4.19 1.16
CA GLN A 55 -1.25 -2.87 0.71
C GLN A 55 0.23 -2.65 1.05
N ILE A 56 0.68 -3.07 2.24
CA ILE A 56 2.10 -3.01 2.65
C ILE A 56 2.96 -3.87 1.72
N ILE A 57 2.52 -5.10 1.42
CA ILE A 57 3.23 -6.00 0.51
C ILE A 57 3.30 -5.40 -0.90
N GLY A 58 2.18 -4.88 -1.41
CA GLY A 58 2.10 -4.25 -2.73
C GLY A 58 3.05 -3.05 -2.86
N ASN A 59 2.98 -2.11 -1.90
CA ASN A 59 3.88 -0.96 -1.84
C ASN A 59 5.36 -1.39 -1.75
N SER A 60 5.67 -2.42 -0.95
CA SER A 60 7.04 -2.95 -0.84
C SER A 60 7.54 -3.52 -2.17
N MET A 61 6.69 -4.26 -2.90
CA MET A 61 7.02 -4.78 -4.23
C MET A 61 7.27 -3.65 -5.24
N GLN A 62 6.44 -2.61 -5.23
CA GLN A 62 6.61 -1.46 -6.13
C GLN A 62 7.89 -0.65 -5.81
N ALA A 63 8.27 -0.55 -4.53
CA ALA A 63 9.55 0.03 -4.13
C ALA A 63 10.73 -0.80 -4.66
N ILE A 64 10.67 -2.12 -4.53
CA ILE A 64 11.70 -3.03 -5.07
C ILE A 64 11.77 -2.93 -6.60
N SER A 65 10.63 -2.87 -7.30
CA SER A 65 10.64 -2.73 -8.77
C SER A 65 11.27 -1.42 -9.22
N GLY A 66 11.02 -0.32 -8.52
CA GLY A 66 11.67 0.96 -8.83
C GLY A 66 13.19 0.89 -8.64
N ILE A 67 13.67 0.20 -7.60
CA ILE A 67 15.12 -0.01 -7.40
C ILE A 67 15.73 -0.82 -8.55
N ILE A 68 15.04 -1.86 -9.01
CA ILE A 68 15.48 -2.69 -10.15
C ILE A 68 15.56 -1.85 -11.43
N GLU A 69 14.56 -1.01 -11.69
CA GLU A 69 14.52 -0.14 -12.88
C GLU A 69 15.63 0.91 -12.85
N LEU A 70 15.93 1.52 -11.70
CA LEU A 70 17.07 2.45 -11.52
C LEU A 70 18.42 1.78 -11.78
N GLN A 71 18.53 0.46 -11.57
CA GLN A 71 19.73 -0.33 -11.85
C GLN A 71 19.80 -0.84 -13.31
N GLY A 72 18.84 -0.44 -14.16
CA GLY A 72 18.75 -0.87 -15.55
C GLY A 72 18.13 -2.25 -15.76
N GLY A 73 17.45 -2.80 -14.75
CA GLY A 73 16.73 -4.07 -14.84
C GLY A 73 15.25 -3.90 -15.21
N GLU A 74 14.57 -5.02 -15.47
CA GLU A 74 13.14 -5.05 -15.81
C GLU A 74 12.25 -5.23 -14.57
N GLY A 75 11.90 -4.13 -13.89
CA GLY A 75 11.04 -4.15 -12.70
C GLY A 75 9.53 -4.17 -12.98
N LYS A 76 9.09 -3.87 -14.21
CA LYS A 76 7.68 -3.62 -14.58
C LYS A 76 6.70 -4.72 -14.17
N ASN A 77 7.09 -5.99 -14.27
CA ASN A 77 6.22 -7.11 -13.88
C ASN A 77 6.00 -7.15 -12.36
N ILE A 78 7.05 -6.85 -11.57
CA ILE A 78 6.97 -6.77 -10.12
C ILE A 78 6.13 -5.56 -9.71
N ASN A 79 6.31 -4.42 -10.39
CA ASN A 79 5.50 -3.22 -10.16
C ASN A 79 4.01 -3.53 -10.39
N THR A 80 3.68 -4.16 -11.52
CA THR A 80 2.31 -4.53 -11.88
C THR A 80 1.70 -5.49 -10.86
N ALA A 81 2.44 -6.53 -10.45
CA ALA A 81 1.99 -7.44 -9.41
C ALA A 81 1.74 -6.73 -8.08
N GLY A 82 2.63 -5.81 -7.69
CA GLY A 82 2.48 -4.97 -6.51
C GLY A 82 1.20 -4.12 -6.54
N SER A 83 0.90 -3.48 -7.68
CA SER A 83 -0.33 -2.71 -7.87
C SER A 83 -1.60 -3.56 -7.68
N TRP A 84 -1.63 -4.77 -8.23
CA TRP A 84 -2.78 -5.67 -8.08
C TRP A 84 -2.97 -6.15 -6.64
N ILE A 85 -1.87 -6.45 -5.95
CA ILE A 85 -1.90 -6.84 -4.53
C ILE A 85 -2.41 -5.67 -3.68
N GLN A 86 -1.94 -4.45 -3.92
CA GLN A 86 -2.44 -3.26 -3.22
C GLN A 86 -3.93 -3.03 -3.47
N ALA A 87 -4.38 -3.08 -4.73
CA ALA A 87 -5.78 -2.91 -5.09
C ALA A 87 -6.68 -3.95 -4.39
N THR A 88 -6.21 -5.19 -4.31
CA THR A 88 -6.92 -6.26 -3.59
C THR A 88 -7.02 -5.94 -2.10
N GLY A 89 -5.94 -5.44 -1.49
CA GLY A 89 -5.94 -4.99 -0.10
C GLY A 89 -6.92 -3.85 0.16
N SER A 90 -6.97 -2.85 -0.71
CA SER A 90 -7.92 -1.74 -0.59
C SER A 90 -9.38 -2.18 -0.72
N ILE A 91 -9.67 -3.17 -1.57
CA ILE A 91 -11.02 -3.74 -1.69
C ILE A 91 -11.43 -4.47 -0.40
N ILE A 92 -10.54 -5.28 0.17
CA ILE A 92 -10.81 -6.01 1.42
C ILE A 92 -11.09 -5.03 2.56
N GLU A 93 -10.29 -3.97 2.67
CA GLU A 93 -10.51 -2.92 3.66
C GLU A 93 -11.88 -2.26 3.51
N ALA A 94 -12.24 -1.85 2.29
CA ALA A 94 -13.54 -1.24 2.00
C ALA A 94 -14.73 -2.18 2.32
N VAL A 95 -14.58 -3.49 2.10
CA VAL A 95 -15.59 -4.49 2.49
C VAL A 95 -15.73 -4.54 4.01
N GLY A 96 -14.62 -4.55 4.75
CA GLY A 96 -14.63 -4.50 6.21
C GLY A 96 -15.41 -3.30 6.75
N SER A 97 -15.07 -2.10 6.28
CA SER A 97 -15.75 -0.86 6.71
C SER A 97 -17.22 -0.82 6.31
N THR A 98 -17.61 -1.44 5.18
CA THR A 98 -19.01 -1.50 4.76
C THR A 98 -19.84 -2.42 5.67
N ILE A 99 -19.27 -3.56 6.06
CA ILE A 99 -19.94 -4.51 6.97
C ILE A 99 -20.18 -3.84 8.33
N ASP A 100 -19.17 -3.16 8.87
CA ASP A 100 -19.24 -2.49 10.16
C ASP A 100 -20.31 -1.38 10.18
N TYR A 101 -20.31 -0.52 9.16
CA TYR A 101 -21.34 0.51 8.99
C TYR A 101 -22.78 -0.06 8.97
N MET A 102 -22.98 -1.24 8.39
CA MET A 102 -24.30 -1.89 8.37
C MET A 102 -24.71 -2.46 9.74
N ASP A 103 -23.75 -2.87 10.56
CA ASP A 103 -24.00 -3.34 11.94
C ASP A 103 -24.36 -2.17 12.85
N GLU A 104 -23.69 -1.01 12.69
CA GLU A 104 -23.96 0.19 13.50
C GLU A 104 -25.30 0.88 13.18
N THR A 105 -25.83 0.72 11.96
CA THR A 105 -27.02 1.45 11.48
C THR A 105 -28.29 0.59 11.36
N GLY A 106 -28.22 -0.71 11.65
CA GLY A 106 -29.33 -1.67 11.63
C GLY A 106 -30.08 -1.79 12.95
#